data_AF-A0A6A5KAV1-F1
#
_entry.id   AF-A0A6A5KAV1-F1
#
_cell.length_a   1.000
_cell.length_b   1.000
_cell.length_c   1.000
_cell.angle_alpha   90.00
_cell.angle_beta   90.00
_cell.angle_gamma   90.00
#
_symmetry.space_group_name_H-M   'P 1'
#
loop_
_entity.id
_entity.type
_entity.pdbx_description
1 polymer ?
#
loop_
_entity_poly.entity_id
_entity_poly.type
_entity_poly.pdbx_seq_one_letter_code
_entity_poly.pdbx_strand_id
1 'polypeptide(L)'
;LVGYACGPMIWGPLSESYGRKGTMVISFAMLTIFAIASAVAPNLAALVIFRFLVGVGGSCAISVVGGICADIYHNPKHRGRSMAISMAATTFGPILGPPVSGFLSVISWSWAFWIGAIFAAATWPLFYFFT
;
A
#
# COMPACT_ATOMS: atom_id res chain seq x y z
N LEU A 1 -12.08 -3.41 -1.47
CA LEU A 1 -12.31 -2.08 -2.07
C LEU A 1 -12.87 -1.08 -1.07
N VAL A 2 -13.85 -1.46 -0.23
CA VAL A 2 -14.42 -0.56 0.80
C VAL A 2 -13.34 0.08 1.69
N GLY A 3 -12.43 -0.71 2.28
CA GLY A 3 -11.35 -0.17 3.11
C GLY A 3 -10.41 0.80 2.37
N TYR A 4 -10.19 0.55 1.08
CA TYR A 4 -9.37 1.40 0.22
C TYR A 4 -10.08 2.71 -0.18
N ALA A 5 -11.42 2.73 -0.20
CA ALA A 5 -12.21 3.93 -0.44
C ALA A 5 -12.35 4.80 0.82
N CYS A 6 -12.43 4.18 2.00
CA CYS A 6 -12.53 4.89 3.27
C CYS A 6 -11.17 5.41 3.77
N GLY A 7 -10.09 4.69 3.51
CA GLY A 7 -8.76 5.05 4.02
C GLY A 7 -8.26 6.44 3.61
N PRO A 8 -8.43 6.93 2.36
CA PRO A 8 -8.04 8.28 1.95
C PRO A 8 -8.66 9.39 2.79
N MET A 9 -9.90 9.20 3.26
CA MET A 9 -10.58 10.19 4.11
C MET A 9 -9.90 10.36 5.47
N ILE A 10 -9.25 9.30 5.96
CA ILE A 10 -8.53 9.32 7.24
C ILE A 10 -7.10 9.80 7.01
N TRP A 11 -6.40 9.21 6.03
CA TRP A 11 -4.98 9.47 5.79
C TRP A 11 -4.70 10.83 5.16
N GLY A 12 -5.63 11.39 4.40
CA GLY A 12 -5.51 12.74 3.81
C GLY A 12 -5.24 13.82 4.87
N PRO A 13 -6.19 14.14 5.76
CA PRO A 13 -6.01 15.17 6.79
C PRO A 13 -4.88 14.82 7.78
N LEU A 14 -4.69 13.52 8.05
CA LEU A 14 -3.64 13.07 8.95
C LEU A 14 -2.24 13.36 8.38
N SER A 15 -2.05 13.22 7.06
CA SER A 15 -0.77 13.50 6.40
C SER A 15 -0.39 14.98 6.39
N GLU A 16 -1.38 15.87 6.43
CA GLU A 16 -1.19 17.33 6.50
C GLU A 16 -0.91 17.80 7.93
N SER A 17 -1.56 17.20 8.92
CA SER A 17 -1.42 17.59 10.33
C SER A 17 -0.21 16.97 11.03
N TYR A 18 0.10 15.69 10.75
CA TYR A 18 1.15 14.93 11.44
C TYR A 18 2.43 14.72 10.61
N GLY A 19 2.47 15.27 9.39
CA GLY A 19 3.61 15.17 8.49
C GLY A 19 3.62 13.89 7.64
N ARG A 20 3.93 14.08 6.36
CA ARG A 20 3.74 13.07 5.30
C ARG A 20 4.57 11.80 5.48
N LYS A 21 5.78 11.93 6.02
CA LYS A 21 6.69 10.81 6.29
C LYS A 21 6.15 9.89 7.40
N GLY A 22 5.76 10.47 8.54
CA GLY A 22 5.26 9.70 9.69
C GLY A 22 3.99 8.93 9.35
N THR A 23 3.07 9.57 8.63
CA THR A 23 1.84 8.94 8.17
C THR A 23 2.12 7.74 7.25
N MET A 24 3.01 7.88 6.26
CA MET A 24 3.38 6.77 5.38
C MET A 24 3.97 5.58 6.15
N VAL A 25 4.91 5.83 7.07
CA VAL A 25 5.57 4.76 7.83
C VAL A 25 4.57 3.98 8.69
N ILE A 26 3.63 4.68 9.34
CA ILE A 26 2.57 4.06 10.15
C ILE A 26 1.62 3.25 9.27
N SER A 27 1.18 3.79 8.13
CA SER A 27 0.27 3.07 7.24
C SER A 27 0.91 1.84 6.61
N PHE A 28 2.20 1.89 6.26
CA PHE A 28 2.94 0.72 5.76
C PHE A 28 3.16 -0.34 6.84
N ALA A 29 3.43 0.07 8.09
CA ALA A 29 3.50 -0.85 9.22
C ALA A 29 2.15 -1.56 9.42
N MET A 30 1.06 -0.78 9.40
CA MET A 30 -0.31 -1.28 9.51
C MET A 30 -0.63 -2.27 8.38
N LEU A 31 -0.31 -1.92 7.12
CA LEU A 31 -0.50 -2.80 5.97
C LEU A 31 0.29 -4.10 6.12
N THR A 32 1.54 -4.04 6.58
CA THR A 32 2.41 -5.23 6.73
C THR A 32 1.87 -6.18 7.79
N ILE A 33 1.52 -5.66 8.98
CA ILE A 33 0.99 -6.46 10.08
C ILE A 33 -0.32 -7.15 9.67
N PHE A 34 -1.25 -6.41 9.07
CA PHE A 34 -2.53 -6.99 8.66
C PHE A 34 -2.42 -7.88 7.42
N ALA A 35 -1.42 -7.68 6.56
CA ALA A 35 -1.13 -8.60 5.46
C ALA A 35 -0.68 -9.96 6.00
N ILE A 36 0.19 -9.99 7.01
CA ILE A 36 0.60 -11.22 7.70
C ILE A 36 -0.61 -11.86 8.39
N ALA A 37 -1.42 -11.07 9.11
CA ALA A 37 -2.63 -11.56 9.77
C ALA A 37 -3.63 -12.18 8.77
N SER A 38 -3.72 -11.63 7.55
CA SER A 38 -4.58 -12.18 6.49
C SER A 38 -4.08 -13.52 5.94
N ALA A 39 -2.76 -13.78 6.00
CA ALA A 39 -2.16 -15.03 5.56
C ALA A 39 -2.34 -16.18 6.56
N VAL A 40 -2.48 -15.86 7.85
CA VAL A 40 -2.66 -16.83 8.95
C VAL A 40 -4.13 -16.91 9.41
N ALA A 41 -5.05 -16.26 8.70
CA ALA A 41 -6.44 -16.14 9.12
C ALA A 41 -7.14 -17.53 9.22
N PRO A 42 -7.68 -17.92 10.38
CA PRO A 42 -8.31 -19.23 10.58
C PRO A 42 -9.74 -19.31 10.05
N ASN A 43 -10.40 -18.15 9.87
CA ASN A 43 -11.82 -18.04 9.52
C ASN A 43 -12.04 -17.01 8.41
N LEU A 44 -13.08 -17.21 7.61
CA LEU A 44 -13.45 -16.29 6.51
C LEU A 44 -13.78 -14.89 7.04
N ALA A 45 -14.49 -14.79 8.17
CA ALA A 45 -14.79 -13.50 8.79
C ALA A 45 -13.51 -12.73 9.19
N ALA A 46 -12.54 -13.42 9.80
CA ALA A 46 -11.26 -12.83 10.16
C ALA A 46 -10.49 -12.37 8.91
N LEU A 47 -10.48 -13.18 7.85
CA LEU A 47 -9.85 -12.82 6.58
C LEU A 47 -10.45 -11.56 5.97
N VAL A 48 -11.78 -11.42 5.98
CA VAL A 48 -12.47 -10.23 5.45
C VAL A 48 -12.10 -8.98 6.25
N ILE A 49 -12.08 -9.07 7.57
CA ILE A 49 -11.70 -7.95 8.46
C ILE A 49 -10.24 -7.56 8.22
N PHE A 50 -9.31 -8.52 8.19
CA PHE A 50 -7.90 -8.22 7.93
C PHE A 50 -7.68 -7.63 6.54
N ARG A 51 -8.39 -8.11 5.50
CA ARG A 51 -8.34 -7.51 4.16
C ARG A 51 -8.90 -6.10 4.13
N PHE A 52 -9.94 -5.81 4.91
CA PHE A 52 -10.45 -4.45 5.05
C PHE A 52 -9.36 -3.53 5.63
N LEU A 53 -8.71 -3.95 6.72
CA LEU A 53 -7.65 -3.18 7.38
C LEU A 53 -6.39 -3.01 6.50
N VAL A 54 -6.00 -4.05 5.75
CA VAL A 54 -4.95 -3.95 4.71
C VAL A 54 -5.32 -2.89 3.68
N GLY A 55 -6.58 -2.87 3.24
CA GLY A 55 -7.08 -1.87 2.29
C GLY A 55 -7.01 -0.44 2.83
N VAL A 56 -7.34 -0.25 4.12
CA VAL A 56 -7.22 1.04 4.80
C VAL A 56 -5.76 1.48 4.88
N GLY A 57 -4.84 0.61 5.30
CA GLY A 57 -3.41 0.95 5.35
C GLY A 57 -2.80 1.22 3.97
N GLY A 58 -3.21 0.47 2.95
CA GLY A 58 -2.67 0.58 1.59
C GLY A 58 -3.11 1.80 0.82
N SER A 59 -4.25 2.41 1.16
CA SER A 59 -4.73 3.60 0.46
C SER A 59 -3.89 4.85 0.78
N CYS A 60 -3.17 4.86 1.91
CA CYS A 60 -2.36 6.01 2.31
C CYS A 60 -1.34 6.41 1.25
N ALA A 61 -0.65 5.45 0.63
CA ALA A 61 0.37 5.75 -0.37
C ALA A 61 -0.22 6.55 -1.54
N ILE A 62 -1.44 6.24 -1.95
CA ILE A 62 -2.06 6.85 -3.14
C ILE A 62 -2.60 8.26 -2.82
N SER A 63 -3.04 8.49 -1.60
CA SER A 63 -3.42 9.83 -1.12
C SER A 63 -2.22 10.75 -0.89
N VAL A 64 -1.12 10.23 -0.35
CA VAL A 64 0.01 11.06 0.09
C VAL A 64 1.07 11.25 -1.01
N VAL A 65 1.25 10.30 -1.95
CA VAL A 65 2.22 10.42 -3.06
C VAL A 65 1.95 11.66 -3.92
N GLY A 66 0.68 11.97 -4.19
CA GLY A 66 0.30 13.16 -4.94
C GLY A 66 0.73 14.45 -4.25
N GLY A 67 0.56 14.50 -2.92
CA GLY A 67 1.08 15.57 -2.08
C GLY A 67 2.61 15.66 -2.21
N ILE A 68 3.34 14.57 -1.94
CA ILE A 68 4.81 14.60 -1.90
C ILE A 68 5.40 15.09 -3.24
N CYS A 69 4.83 14.65 -4.36
CA CYS A 69 5.24 15.13 -5.67
C CYS A 69 5.01 16.64 -5.84
N ALA A 70 3.99 17.22 -5.21
CA ALA A 70 3.73 18.65 -5.24
C ALA A 70 4.69 19.47 -4.35
N ASP A 71 5.17 18.92 -3.25
CA ASP A 71 6.14 19.61 -2.37
C ASP A 71 7.55 19.61 -2.97
N ILE A 72 7.96 18.52 -3.64
CA ILE A 72 9.32 18.38 -4.20
C ILE A 72 9.46 19.17 -5.51
N TYR A 73 8.43 19.17 -6.37
CA TYR A 73 8.52 19.74 -7.71
C TYR A 73 7.68 21.01 -7.86
N HIS A 74 8.34 22.17 -7.70
CA HIS A 74 7.74 23.49 -7.98
C HIS A 74 7.45 23.72 -9.47
N ASN A 75 8.20 23.08 -10.37
CA ASN A 75 8.02 23.22 -11.82
C ASN A 75 6.88 22.31 -12.33
N PRO A 76 5.83 22.86 -12.98
CA PRO A 76 4.65 22.08 -13.42
C PRO A 76 4.99 20.92 -14.36
N LYS A 77 5.97 21.12 -15.25
CA LYS A 77 6.41 20.13 -16.24
C LYS A 77 7.11 18.93 -15.58
N HIS A 78 7.90 19.18 -14.54
CA HIS A 78 8.58 18.12 -13.78
C HIS A 78 7.61 17.39 -12.84
N ARG A 79 6.66 18.12 -12.24
CA ARG A 79 5.59 17.54 -11.42
C ARG A 79 4.74 16.54 -12.20
N GLY A 80 4.31 16.92 -13.41
CA GLY A 80 3.55 16.04 -14.29
C GLY A 80 4.30 14.77 -14.67
N ARG A 81 5.61 14.89 -14.96
CA ARG A 81 6.47 13.74 -15.27
C ARG A 81 6.66 12.80 -14.06
N SER A 82 6.88 13.36 -12.86
CA SER A 82 6.99 12.56 -11.63
C SER A 82 5.68 11.83 -11.31
N MET A 83 4.54 12.51 -11.41
CA MET A 83 3.23 11.89 -11.22
C MET A 83 2.97 10.78 -12.25
N ALA A 84 3.33 10.99 -13.53
CA ALA A 84 3.19 9.97 -14.56
C ALA A 84 4.04 8.72 -14.26
N ILE A 85 5.28 8.89 -13.77
CA ILE A 85 6.13 7.78 -13.35
C ILE A 85 5.53 7.04 -12.16
N SER A 86 5.01 7.75 -11.15
CA SER A 86 4.34 7.14 -9.98
C SER A 86 3.08 6.35 -10.38
N MET A 87 2.30 6.86 -11.33
CA MET A 87 1.14 6.15 -11.86
C MET A 87 1.57 4.90 -12.63
N ALA A 88 2.60 5.00 -13.48
CA ALA A 88 3.15 3.85 -14.19
C ALA A 88 3.61 2.76 -13.20
N ALA A 89 4.37 3.14 -12.17
CA ALA A 89 4.80 2.25 -11.10
C ALA A 89 3.62 1.57 -10.37
N THR A 90 2.54 2.31 -10.14
CA THR A 90 1.33 1.77 -9.49
C THR A 90 0.62 0.75 -10.38
N THR A 91 0.62 0.94 -11.70
CA THR A 91 -0.02 0.02 -12.65
C THR A 91 0.75 -1.31 -12.81
N PHE A 92 2.06 -1.33 -12.56
CA PHE A 92 2.84 -2.58 -12.58
C PHE A 92 2.40 -3.58 -11.51
N GLY A 93 1.94 -3.11 -10.34
CA GLY A 93 1.48 -3.99 -9.26
C GLY A 93 0.34 -4.92 -9.68
N PRO A 94 -0.79 -4.40 -10.20
CA PRO A 94 -1.89 -5.20 -10.73
C PRO A 94 -1.53 -6.08 -11.94
N ILE A 95 -0.52 -5.72 -12.72
CA ILE A 95 -0.07 -6.53 -13.86
C ILE A 95 0.67 -7.79 -13.38
N LEU A 96 1.57 -7.63 -12.41
CA LEU A 96 2.39 -8.72 -11.89
C LEU A 96 1.68 -9.58 -10.83
N GLY A 97 0.69 -9.01 -10.14
CA GLY A 97 -0.04 -9.69 -9.06
C GLY A 97 -0.72 -11.01 -9.49
N PRO A 98 -1.62 -11.00 -10.49
CA PRO A 98 -2.38 -12.18 -10.90
C PRO A 98 -1.49 -13.33 -11.40
N PRO A 99 -0.50 -13.12 -12.29
CA PRO A 99 0.41 -14.19 -12.72
C PRO A 99 1.11 -14.85 -11.54
N VAL A 100 1.74 -14.06 -10.66
CA VAL A 100 2.48 -14.57 -9.50
C VAL A 100 1.55 -15.33 -8.55
N SER A 101 0.39 -14.78 -8.23
CA SER A 101 -0.60 -15.45 -7.37
C SER A 101 -1.17 -16.73 -8.00
N GLY A 102 -1.34 -16.77 -9.33
CA GLY A 102 -1.90 -17.90 -10.06
C GLY A 102 -0.97 -19.12 -10.05
N PHE A 103 0.33 -18.92 -10.27
CA PHE A 103 1.32 -20.01 -10.18
C PHE A 103 1.45 -20.58 -8.76
N LEU A 104 1.30 -19.74 -7.74
CA LEU A 104 1.49 -20.14 -6.33
C LEU A 104 0.21 -20.69 -5.69
N SER A 105 -0.97 -20.40 -6.27
CA SER A 105 -2.25 -20.98 -5.86
C SER A 105 -2.31 -22.50 -6.06
N VAL A 106 -1.41 -23.09 -6.85
CA VAL A 106 -1.31 -24.55 -7.04
C VAL A 106 -0.78 -25.26 -5.78
N ILE A 107 -0.02 -24.55 -4.93
CA ILE A 107 0.58 -25.10 -3.69
C ILE A 107 -0.37 -24.89 -2.50
N SER A 108 -0.79 -23.65 -2.27
CA SER A 108 -1.86 -23.33 -1.31
C SER A 108 -2.36 -21.91 -1.54
N TRP A 109 -3.67 -21.71 -1.38
CA TRP A 109 -4.35 -20.43 -1.56
C TRP A 109 -3.81 -19.31 -0.65
N SER A 110 -3.24 -19.68 0.51
CA SER A 110 -2.69 -18.75 1.49
C SER A 110 -1.36 -18.12 1.05
N TRP A 111 -0.63 -18.75 0.12
CA TRP A 111 0.66 -18.24 -0.36
C TRP A 111 0.53 -16.92 -1.12
N ALA A 112 -0.59 -16.69 -1.78
CA ALA A 112 -0.88 -15.40 -2.41
C ALA A 112 -0.83 -14.23 -1.41
N PHE A 113 -1.27 -14.46 -0.17
CA PHE A 113 -1.23 -13.46 0.90
C PHE A 113 0.17 -13.31 1.51
N TRP A 114 0.91 -14.42 1.64
CA TRP A 114 2.30 -14.38 2.11
C TRP A 114 3.21 -13.56 1.20
N ILE A 115 3.05 -13.68 -0.12
CA ILE A 115 3.85 -12.90 -1.08
C ILE A 115 3.54 -11.40 -0.93
N GLY A 116 2.26 -11.04 -0.84
CA GLY A 116 1.86 -9.66 -0.58
C GLY A 116 2.44 -9.11 0.73
N ALA A 117 2.47 -9.93 1.78
CA ALA A 117 3.09 -9.58 3.05
C ALA A 117 4.62 -9.41 2.94
N ILE A 118 5.31 -10.26 2.17
CA ILE A 118 6.77 -10.15 1.94
C ILE A 118 7.09 -8.86 1.17
N PHE A 119 6.35 -8.55 0.10
CA PHE A 119 6.55 -7.30 -0.64
C PHE A 119 6.30 -6.06 0.25
N ALA A 120 5.25 -6.09 1.05
CA ALA A 120 4.97 -5.02 2.02
C ALA A 120 6.09 -4.86 3.05
N ALA A 121 6.51 -5.97 3.66
CA ALA A 121 7.57 -6.00 4.67
C ALA A 121 8.93 -5.57 4.10
N ALA A 122 9.25 -5.92 2.85
CA ALA A 122 10.47 -5.50 2.19
C ALA A 122 10.47 -4.01 1.83
N THR A 123 9.30 -3.47 1.50
CA THR A 123 9.15 -2.06 1.10
C THR A 123 9.15 -1.12 2.31
N TRP A 124 8.67 -1.58 3.47
CA TRP A 124 8.61 -0.80 4.70
C TRP A 124 9.97 -0.22 5.18
N PRO A 125 11.08 -0.98 5.30
CA PRO A 125 12.38 -0.44 5.71
C PRO A 125 12.99 0.51 4.67
N LEU A 126 12.69 0.32 3.38
CA LEU A 126 13.11 1.26 2.34
C LEU A 126 12.48 2.64 2.55
N PHE A 127 11.20 2.70 2.93
CA PHE A 127 10.56 3.98 3.27
C PHE A 127 11.11 4.62 4.54
N TYR A 128 11.51 3.82 5.53
CA TYR A 128 12.12 4.32 6.76
C TYR A 128 13.50 4.94 6.52
N PHE A 129 14.32 4.35 5.64
CA PHE A 129 15.69 4.79 5.38
C PHE A 129 15.84 5.88 4.31
N PHE A 130 14.98 5.92 3.28
CA PHE A 130 15.13 6.82 2.12
C PHE A 130 14.25 8.09 2.16
N THR A 131 13.30 8.19 3.08
CA THR A 131 12.56 9.44 3.38
C THR A 131 13.17 10.08 4.60
#